data_AF-A0A7Z7BX25-F1
#
_entry.id   AF-A0A7Z7BX25-F1
#
_cell.length_a   1.000
_cell.length_b   1.000
_cell.length_c   1.000
_cell.angle_alpha   90.00
_cell.angle_beta   90.00
_cell.angle_gamma   90.00
#
_symmetry.space_group_name_H-M   'P 1'
#
loop_
_entity.id
_entity.type
_entity.pdbx_description
1 polymer ?
#
loop_
_entity_poly.entity_id
_entity_poly.type
_entity_poly.pdbx_seq_one_letter_code
_entity_poly.pdbx_strand_id
1 'polypeptide(L)'
;MLRNISSTVPSRLLTRLTTLTSGQWIAITSRPVPNRADSVTVDSPLEETISAIFTALPVSDATDTPLVGWLGDPANDAGLDAFFTVQGLARDIERRPLEMGRLQDLPDDPWQNVAAVVTVPAATEFVFFVCVGHGEQAPVTLFGARQHLAA
;
A
#
# COMPACT_ATOMS: atom_id res chain seq x y z
N MET A 1 19.18 -6.15 -11.93
CA MET A 1 20.14 -5.89 -10.83
C MET A 1 19.52 -4.85 -9.92
N LEU A 2 19.16 -5.24 -8.69
CA LEU A 2 18.57 -4.35 -7.70
C LEU A 2 19.70 -3.58 -6.99
N ARG A 3 19.93 -2.33 -7.36
CA ARG A 3 20.87 -1.44 -6.66
C ARG A 3 20.06 -0.54 -5.71
N ASN A 4 20.52 -0.39 -4.47
CA ASN A 4 19.95 0.43 -3.39
C ASN A 4 18.71 -0.12 -2.65
N ILE A 5 18.65 -1.43 -2.40
CA ILE A 5 17.68 -1.94 -1.42
C ILE A 5 18.27 -1.76 -0.03
N SER A 6 17.60 -0.97 0.81
CA SER A 6 17.92 -0.85 2.23
C SER A 6 17.98 -2.23 2.89
N SER A 7 18.96 -2.48 3.76
CA SER A 7 19.09 -3.75 4.50
C SER A 7 17.87 -4.09 5.37
N THR A 8 16.95 -3.15 5.51
CA THR A 8 15.72 -3.25 6.29
C THR A 8 14.55 -3.92 5.60
N VAL A 9 14.65 -4.22 4.29
CA VAL A 9 13.58 -4.91 3.56
C VAL A 9 13.81 -6.41 3.66
N PRO A 10 12.93 -7.19 4.33
CA PRO A 10 13.12 -8.62 4.45
C PRO A 10 13.19 -9.26 3.06
N SER A 11 14.09 -10.23 2.86
CA SER A 11 14.25 -10.89 1.56
C SER A 11 12.94 -11.48 1.03
N ARG A 12 12.07 -11.94 1.94
CA ARG A 12 10.71 -12.41 1.60
C ARG A 12 9.83 -11.31 0.99
N LEU A 13 9.88 -10.09 1.53
CA LEU A 13 9.16 -8.96 0.98
C LEU A 13 9.68 -8.66 -0.43
N LEU A 14 10.99 -8.57 -0.62
CA LEU A 14 11.59 -8.35 -1.94
C LEU A 14 11.20 -9.41 -2.97
N THR A 15 11.28 -10.69 -2.59
CA THR A 15 10.86 -11.79 -3.48
C THR A 15 9.40 -11.62 -3.90
N ARG A 16 8.51 -11.24 -2.97
CA ARG A 16 7.11 -10.96 -3.31
C ARG A 16 6.98 -9.75 -4.24
N LEU A 17 7.64 -8.65 -3.93
CA LEU A 17 7.59 -7.43 -4.76
C LEU A 17 8.08 -7.70 -6.20
N THR A 18 9.10 -8.54 -6.39
CA THR A 18 9.61 -8.88 -7.73
C THR A 18 8.66 -9.76 -8.56
N THR A 19 7.64 -10.36 -7.95
CA THR A 19 6.62 -11.16 -8.66
C THR A 19 5.40 -10.35 -9.09
N LEU A 20 5.31 -9.08 -8.66
CA LEU A 20 4.17 -8.24 -8.98
C LEU A 20 4.21 -7.78 -10.44
N THR A 21 3.05 -7.77 -11.07
CA THR A 21 2.84 -7.22 -12.40
C THR A 21 2.23 -5.82 -12.33
N SER A 22 2.39 -5.03 -13.39
CA SER A 22 1.79 -3.70 -13.47
C SER A 22 0.27 -3.77 -13.33
N GLY A 23 -0.32 -2.78 -12.65
CA GLY A 23 -1.75 -2.71 -12.37
C GLY A 23 -2.23 -3.59 -11.21
N GLN A 24 -1.35 -4.34 -10.54
CA GLN A 24 -1.70 -5.07 -9.32
C GLN A 24 -1.69 -4.16 -8.10
N TRP A 25 -2.46 -4.56 -7.08
CA TRP A 25 -2.51 -3.87 -5.80
C TRP A 25 -1.70 -4.60 -4.75
N ILE A 26 -0.98 -3.84 -3.94
CA ILE A 26 -0.46 -4.30 -2.65
C ILE A 26 -1.23 -3.61 -1.52
N ALA A 27 -1.31 -4.26 -0.37
CA ALA A 27 -1.82 -3.63 0.85
C ALA A 27 -0.73 -3.53 1.91
N ILE A 28 -0.68 -2.41 2.62
CA ILE A 28 0.10 -2.21 3.83
C ILE A 28 -0.87 -2.02 4.98
N THR A 29 -0.76 -2.80 6.04
CA THR A 29 -1.69 -2.76 7.17
C THR A 29 -0.97 -2.89 8.49
N SER A 30 -1.56 -2.35 9.55
CA SER A 30 -1.09 -2.57 10.92
C SER A 30 -1.64 -3.84 11.57
N ARG A 31 -2.60 -4.53 10.93
CA ARG A 31 -3.18 -5.76 11.45
C ARG A 31 -2.67 -7.00 10.72
N PRO A 32 -2.30 -8.07 11.45
CA PRO A 32 -1.97 -9.35 10.82
C PRO A 32 -3.17 -9.90 10.05
N VAL A 33 -2.90 -10.45 8.87
CA VAL A 33 -3.91 -11.15 8.06
C VAL A 33 -3.65 -12.65 8.15
N PRO A 34 -4.28 -13.37 9.09
CA PRO A 34 -4.00 -14.79 9.31
C PRO A 34 -4.36 -15.62 8.08
N ASN A 35 -3.62 -16.71 7.86
CA ASN A 35 -3.88 -17.71 6.83
C ASN A 35 -3.77 -17.24 5.37
N ARG A 36 -3.05 -16.13 5.11
CA ARG A 36 -2.76 -15.65 3.75
C ARG A 36 -1.31 -15.93 3.35
N ALA A 37 -1.12 -16.67 2.27
CA ALA A 37 0.22 -17.10 1.82
C ALA A 37 1.08 -15.96 1.22
N ASP A 38 0.42 -14.89 0.79
CA ASP A 38 0.96 -13.65 0.22
C ASP A 38 1.09 -12.53 1.26
N SER A 39 0.86 -12.82 2.55
CA SER A 39 1.14 -11.88 3.64
C SER A 39 2.60 -11.98 4.10
N VAL A 40 3.22 -10.83 4.33
CA VAL A 40 4.55 -10.69 4.90
C VAL A 40 4.49 -9.71 6.08
N THR A 41 4.85 -10.17 7.27
CA THR A 41 5.06 -9.29 8.42
C THR A 41 6.50 -8.78 8.42
N VAL A 42 6.66 -7.50 8.70
CA VAL A 42 7.96 -6.85 8.87
C VAL A 42 8.02 -6.22 10.26
N ASP A 43 9.20 -6.13 10.85
CA ASP A 43 9.41 -5.50 12.16
C ASP A 43 9.79 -4.01 12.05
N SER A 44 10.06 -3.55 10.82
CA SER A 44 10.47 -2.17 10.53
C SER A 44 9.29 -1.20 10.66
N PRO A 45 9.52 0.06 11.07
CA PRO A 45 8.48 1.09 11.11
C PRO A 45 7.79 1.33 9.75
N LEU A 46 6.60 1.94 9.79
CA LEU A 46 5.81 2.26 8.59
C LEU A 46 6.61 3.08 7.56
N GLU A 47 7.24 4.18 7.98
CA GLU A 47 7.99 5.09 7.10
C GLU A 47 9.09 4.39 6.32
N GLU A 48 9.87 3.57 7.01
CA GLU A 48 10.96 2.82 6.41
C GLU A 48 10.46 1.75 5.44
N THR A 49 9.39 1.05 5.82
CA THR A 49 8.75 0.04 4.98
C THR A 49 8.17 0.67 3.70
N ILE A 50 7.47 1.79 3.81
CA ILE A 50 6.87 2.50 2.68
C ILE A 50 7.95 3.07 1.75
N SER A 51 8.99 3.70 2.32
CA SER A 51 10.11 4.24 1.55
C SER A 51 10.81 3.15 0.74
N ALA A 52 11.01 1.98 1.35
CA ALA A 52 11.56 0.81 0.69
C ALA A 52 10.67 0.30 -0.45
N ILE A 53 9.36 0.20 -0.21
CA ILE A 53 8.39 -0.25 -1.22
C ILE A 53 8.39 0.70 -2.42
N PHE A 54 8.24 2.00 -2.21
CA PHE A 54 8.19 2.98 -3.31
C PHE A 54 9.53 3.17 -4.03
N THR A 55 10.65 2.91 -3.35
CA THR A 55 11.97 2.87 -4.03
C THR A 55 12.10 1.64 -4.94
N ALA A 56 11.49 0.52 -4.56
CA ALA A 56 11.58 -0.74 -5.30
C ALA A 56 10.53 -0.87 -6.40
N LEU A 57 9.35 -0.30 -6.20
CA LEU A 57 8.19 -0.42 -7.08
C LEU A 57 7.58 0.95 -7.35
N PRO A 58 7.42 1.33 -8.62
CA PRO A 58 6.75 2.58 -8.95
C PRO A 58 5.26 2.50 -8.62
N VAL A 59 4.70 3.61 -8.16
CA VAL A 59 3.25 3.79 -7.99
C VAL A 59 2.61 3.97 -9.36
N SER A 60 1.50 3.29 -9.60
CA SER A 60 0.89 3.25 -10.93
C SER A 60 0.43 4.62 -11.43
N ASP A 61 0.66 4.86 -12.72
CA ASP A 61 0.19 6.00 -13.50
C ASP A 61 -1.03 5.67 -14.37
N ALA A 62 -1.49 4.41 -14.37
CA ALA A 62 -2.62 3.93 -15.15
C ALA A 62 -3.98 4.14 -14.46
N THR A 63 -4.01 4.79 -13.29
CA THR A 63 -5.21 5.13 -12.53
C THR A 63 -5.09 6.50 -11.89
N ASP A 64 -6.22 7.20 -11.78
CA ASP A 64 -6.31 8.50 -11.11
C ASP A 64 -6.17 8.39 -9.58
N THR A 65 -6.40 7.20 -9.01
CA THR A 65 -6.38 6.96 -7.56
C THR A 65 -5.50 5.76 -7.19
N PRO A 66 -4.18 5.81 -7.45
CA PRO A 66 -3.28 4.67 -7.22
C PRO A 66 -2.99 4.42 -5.74
N LEU A 67 -3.41 5.32 -4.86
CA LEU A 67 -3.30 5.22 -3.41
C LEU A 67 -4.70 5.29 -2.81
N VAL A 68 -5.04 4.32 -1.97
CA VAL A 68 -6.32 4.28 -1.25
C VAL A 68 -6.05 3.92 0.20
N GLY A 69 -6.56 4.71 1.14
CA GLY A 69 -6.35 4.50 2.57
C GLY A 69 -7.66 4.31 3.32
N TRP A 70 -7.64 3.42 4.30
CA TRP A 70 -8.66 3.25 5.31
C TRP A 70 -8.02 3.37 6.70
N LEU A 71 -8.73 4.04 7.60
CA LEU A 71 -8.33 4.21 9.01
C LEU A 71 -9.41 3.58 9.88
N GLY A 72 -9.02 2.75 10.85
CA GLY A 72 -9.96 2.14 11.78
C GLY A 72 -10.67 3.16 12.67
N ASP A 73 -9.98 4.26 12.99
CA ASP A 73 -10.58 5.46 13.57
C ASP A 73 -10.19 6.69 12.73
N PRO A 74 -11.13 7.30 12.00
CA PRO A 74 -10.86 8.43 11.13
C PRO A 74 -10.50 9.73 11.87
N ALA A 75 -10.77 9.82 13.18
CA ALA A 75 -10.47 10.96 14.03
C ALA A 75 -9.19 10.80 14.85
N ASN A 76 -8.53 9.63 14.76
CA ASN A 76 -7.30 9.38 15.49
C ASN A 76 -6.10 10.05 14.79
N ASP A 77 -5.47 11.00 15.47
CA ASP A 77 -4.30 11.73 15.00
C ASP A 77 -3.18 10.80 14.52
N ALA A 78 -2.89 9.71 15.24
CA ALA A 78 -1.84 8.77 14.82
C ALA A 78 -2.18 8.05 13.50
N GLY A 79 -3.47 7.81 13.22
CA GLY A 79 -3.93 7.26 11.95
C GLY A 79 -3.83 8.28 10.82
N LEU A 80 -4.15 9.55 11.10
CA LEU A 80 -4.00 10.65 10.14
C LEU A 80 -2.54 10.91 9.82
N ASP A 81 -1.65 10.89 10.82
CA ASP A 81 -0.21 10.99 10.62
C ASP A 81 0.28 9.86 9.70
N ALA A 82 -0.11 8.61 9.96
CA ALA A 82 0.24 7.49 9.09
C ALA A 82 -0.24 7.70 7.65
N PHE A 83 -1.49 8.17 7.47
CA PHE A 83 -2.08 8.47 6.17
C PHE A 83 -1.26 9.51 5.39
N PHE A 84 -0.99 10.66 6.02
CA PHE A 84 -0.25 11.75 5.38
C PHE A 84 1.23 11.41 5.18
N THR A 85 1.84 10.64 6.07
CA THR A 85 3.19 10.11 5.91
C THR A 85 3.30 9.23 4.66
N VAL A 86 2.38 8.29 4.46
CA VAL A 86 2.40 7.43 3.26
C VAL A 86 2.20 8.26 1.99
N GLN A 87 1.24 9.18 1.97
CA GLN A 87 1.02 10.06 0.82
C GLN A 87 2.23 10.95 0.53
N GLY A 88 2.84 11.54 1.57
CA GLY A 88 4.02 12.40 1.45
C GLY A 88 5.21 11.65 0.86
N LEU A 89 5.52 10.48 1.40
CA LEU A 89 6.60 9.63 0.89
C LEU A 89 6.37 9.20 -0.56
N ALA A 90 5.13 8.87 -0.92
CA ALA A 90 4.78 8.54 -2.31
C ALA A 90 5.09 9.73 -3.24
N ARG A 91 4.66 10.94 -2.87
CA ARG A 91 4.90 12.16 -3.65
C ARG A 91 6.39 12.47 -3.81
N ASP A 92 7.14 12.37 -2.72
CA ASP A 92 8.56 12.71 -2.70
C ASP A 92 9.38 11.77 -3.57
N ILE A 93 9.09 10.46 -3.49
CA ILE A 93 9.80 9.43 -4.25
C ILE A 93 9.40 9.45 -5.73
N GLU A 94 8.10 9.54 -6.02
CA GLU A 94 7.57 9.55 -7.39
C GLU A 94 7.77 10.89 -8.11
N ARG A 95 8.06 11.97 -7.36
CA ARG A 95 8.25 13.34 -7.86
C ARG A 95 7.08 13.83 -8.71
N ARG A 96 5.86 13.42 -8.36
CA ARG A 96 4.61 13.81 -9.03
C ARG A 96 3.48 13.96 -8.02
N PRO A 97 2.44 14.76 -8.33
CA PRO A 97 1.29 14.86 -7.45
C PRO A 97 0.57 13.50 -7.36
N LEU A 98 0.43 13.02 -6.13
CA LEU A 98 -0.36 11.85 -5.78
C LEU A 98 -1.30 12.21 -4.64
N GLU A 99 -2.58 11.88 -4.76
CA GLU A 99 -3.55 12.03 -3.68
C GLU A 99 -4.00 10.64 -3.25
N MET A 100 -4.12 10.45 -1.94
CA MET A 100 -4.65 9.21 -1.39
C MET A 100 -6.17 9.35 -1.27
N GLY A 101 -6.90 8.49 -1.97
CA GLY A 101 -8.34 8.36 -1.77
C GLY A 101 -8.63 7.76 -0.40
N ARG A 102 -9.69 8.21 0.27
CA ARG A 102 -10.05 7.72 1.60
C ARG A 102 -11.28 6.84 1.55
N LEU A 103 -11.18 5.62 2.08
CA LEU A 103 -12.32 4.74 2.33
C LEU A 103 -12.98 5.12 3.65
N GLN A 104 -14.31 5.18 3.65
CA GLN A 104 -15.09 5.30 4.88
C GLN A 104 -15.12 3.98 5.64
N ASP A 105 -15.36 2.89 4.91
CA ASP A 105 -15.46 1.53 5.45
C ASP A 105 -14.56 0.57 4.67
N LEU A 106 -14.05 -0.44 5.37
CA LEU A 106 -13.30 -1.53 4.76
C LEU A 106 -14.29 -2.60 4.26
N PRO A 107 -14.21 -3.07 3.00
CA PRO A 107 -15.04 -4.18 2.53
C PRO A 107 -14.89 -5.46 3.36
N ASP A 108 -15.90 -6.34 3.29
CA ASP A 108 -15.90 -7.65 3.96
C ASP A 108 -14.70 -8.54 3.56
N ASP A 109 -14.31 -8.49 2.28
CA ASP A 109 -13.08 -9.11 1.79
C ASP A 109 -12.20 -8.05 1.10
N PRO A 110 -11.41 -7.28 1.88
CA PRO A 110 -10.59 -6.21 1.35
C PRO A 110 -9.33 -6.73 0.64
N TRP A 111 -9.09 -8.04 0.68
CA TRP A 111 -7.87 -8.67 0.21
C TRP A 111 -8.05 -9.42 -1.11
N GLN A 112 -9.28 -9.58 -1.59
CA GLN A 112 -9.60 -10.40 -2.78
C GLN A 112 -8.72 -10.07 -4.00
N ASN A 113 -8.50 -8.78 -4.28
CA ASN A 113 -7.77 -8.30 -5.45
C ASN A 113 -6.37 -7.74 -5.10
N VAL A 114 -5.89 -8.04 -3.89
CA VAL A 114 -4.56 -7.64 -3.43
C VAL A 114 -3.58 -8.79 -3.70
N ALA A 115 -2.50 -8.50 -4.40
CA ALA A 115 -1.48 -9.49 -4.79
C ALA A 115 -0.44 -9.76 -3.68
N ALA A 116 -0.27 -8.82 -2.74
CA ALA A 116 0.58 -8.99 -1.57
C ALA A 116 0.10 -8.10 -0.41
N VAL A 117 0.20 -8.63 0.81
CA VAL A 117 -0.13 -7.87 2.03
C VAL A 117 1.14 -7.72 2.88
N VAL A 118 1.45 -6.50 3.29
CA VAL A 118 2.57 -6.18 4.18
C VAL A 118 2.02 -5.73 5.51
N THR A 119 2.30 -6.48 6.58
CA THR A 119 1.93 -6.10 7.94
C THR A 119 3.09 -5.38 8.61
N VAL A 120 2.86 -4.16 9.09
CA VAL A 120 3.84 -3.33 9.82
C VAL A 120 3.40 -3.13 11.28
N PRO A 121 4.34 -2.94 12.22
CA PRO A 121 3.99 -2.59 13.59
C PRO A 121 3.45 -1.15 13.65
N ALA A 122 2.23 -0.99 14.18
CA ALA A 122 1.69 0.32 14.52
C ALA A 122 0.67 0.20 15.66
N ALA A 123 0.51 1.28 16.45
CA ALA A 123 -0.46 1.34 17.53
C ALA A 123 -1.89 1.64 17.04
N THR A 124 -2.04 2.14 15.82
CA THR A 124 -3.33 2.50 15.20
C THR A 124 -3.69 1.53 14.09
N GLU A 125 -4.99 1.34 13.87
CA GLU A 125 -5.50 0.49 12.80
C GLU A 125 -5.58 1.24 11.48
N PHE A 126 -4.99 0.67 10.43
CA PHE A 126 -5.12 1.18 9.07
C PHE A 126 -4.92 0.08 8.01
N VAL A 127 -5.34 0.40 6.79
CA VAL A 127 -4.99 -0.31 5.57
C VAL A 127 -4.72 0.72 4.46
N PHE A 128 -3.56 0.64 3.82
CA PHE A 128 -3.19 1.43 2.67
C PHE A 128 -3.00 0.52 1.47
N PHE A 129 -3.76 0.74 0.40
CA PHE A 129 -3.67 0.04 -0.86
C PHE A 129 -2.87 0.89 -1.84
N VAL A 130 -1.93 0.25 -2.54
CA VAL A 130 -1.08 0.88 -3.54
C VAL A 130 -1.17 0.07 -4.82
N CYS A 131 -1.61 0.71 -5.90
CA CYS A 131 -1.50 0.16 -7.25
C CYS A 131 -0.07 0.36 -7.75
N VAL A 132 0.58 -0.70 -8.24
CA VAL A 132 2.00 -0.67 -8.63
C VAL A 132 2.19 -0.83 -10.15
N GLY A 133 3.31 -0.29 -10.65
CA GLY A 133 3.80 -0.51 -12.01
C GLY A 133 3.48 0.62 -13.00
N HIS A 134 4.32 0.76 -14.02
CA HIS A 134 4.13 1.71 -15.12
C HIS A 134 3.37 1.09 -16.30
N GLY A 135 2.71 1.93 -17.09
CA GLY A 135 2.33 1.60 -18.48
C GLY A 135 0.85 1.26 -18.72
N GLU A 136 0.56 0.70 -19.89
CA GLU A 136 -0.79 0.60 -20.47
C GLU A 136 -1.70 -0.45 -19.81
N GLN A 137 -1.21 -1.23 -18.85
CA GLN A 137 -2.03 -2.26 -18.22
C GLN A 137 -3.07 -1.62 -17.30
N ALA A 138 -4.33 -1.83 -17.64
CA ALA A 138 -5.44 -1.37 -16.83
C ALA A 138 -5.30 -1.95 -15.41
N PRO A 139 -5.42 -1.11 -14.36
CA PRO A 139 -5.41 -1.57 -12.99
C PRO A 139 -6.46 -2.67 -12.77
N VAL A 140 -6.07 -3.70 -12.02
CA VAL A 140 -7.05 -4.66 -11.49
C VAL A 140 -8.03 -3.88 -10.63
N THR A 141 -9.32 -4.15 -10.78
CA THR A 141 -10.34 -3.50 -9.94
C THR A 141 -10.10 -3.87 -8.49
N LEU A 142 -9.83 -2.87 -7.63
CA LEU A 142 -9.55 -3.11 -6.22
C LEU A 142 -10.78 -3.67 -5.49
N PHE A 143 -11.95 -3.05 -5.64
CA PHE A 143 -13.21 -3.49 -5.03
C PHE A 143 -14.35 -3.60 -6.06
N GLY A 144 -15.16 -4.65 -5.96
CA GLY A 144 -16.17 -5.05 -6.96
C GLY A 144 -17.45 -4.21 -7.07
N ALA A 145 -17.56 -3.05 -6.41
CA ALA A 145 -18.69 -2.12 -6.54
C ALA A 145 -18.25 -0.70 -6.16
N ARG A 146 -19.00 0.33 -6.58
CA ARG A 146 -18.82 1.75 -6.20
C ARG A 146 -18.85 1.89 -4.67
N GLN A 147 -17.72 1.67 -4.02
CA GLN A 147 -17.54 2.01 -2.62
C GLN A 147 -17.16 3.48 -2.55
N HIS A 148 -17.83 4.20 -1.64
CA HIS A 148 -17.71 5.64 -1.51
C HIS A 148 -16.29 5.99 -1.03
N LEU A 149 -15.40 6.28 -1.97
CA LEU A 149 -14.26 7.13 -1.70
C LEU A 149 -14.83 8.45 -1.19
N ALA A 150 -14.51 8.81 0.05
CA ALA A 150 -14.79 10.14 0.56
C ALA A 150 -13.90 11.13 -0.20
N ALA A 151 -14.51 12.19 -0.72
CA ALA A 151 -13.80 13.33 -1.31
C ALA A 151 -13.11 14.16 -0.24
#